data_AF-A0AA36MEP8-F1
#
_entry.id   AF-A0AA36MEP8-F1
#
_cell.length_a   1.000
_cell.length_b   1.000
_cell.length_c   1.000
_cell.angle_alpha   90.00
_cell.angle_beta   90.00
_cell.angle_gamma   90.00
#
_symmetry.space_group_name_H-M   'P 1'
#
loop_
_entity.id
_entity.type
_entity.pdbx_description
1 polymer ?
#
loop_
_entity_poly.entity_id
_entity_poly.type
_entity_poly.pdbx_seq_one_letter_code
_entity_poly.pdbx_strand_id
1 'polypeptide(L)'
;MSSDECASIHQITPARPRHRAITRVCVISDDPQKDESPSELDNDDGKESLYEDRFCKVTETDIFVKCYYFPCGSQARIPLQDIKSLRIQAQTDECSSIAWGSVDDVIWWAFDSKRRLRAKPYCNVVIRETRRPYLVGFTIRDRKNFENVLRHLQSIRIS
;
A
#
# COMPACT_ATOMS: atom_id res chain seq x y z
N MET A 1 75.62 -9.07 -8.90
CA MET A 1 75.10 -10.29 -9.58
C MET A 1 73.61 -10.31 -9.26
N SER A 2 72.71 -10.19 -10.24
CA SER A 2 72.30 -11.26 -11.18
C SER A 2 71.77 -12.49 -10.42
N SER A 3 70.56 -13.02 -10.63
CA SER A 3 69.48 -12.63 -11.56
C SER A 3 68.11 -13.05 -10.92
N ASP A 4 66.94 -13.22 -11.56
CA ASP A 4 66.55 -13.19 -12.99
C ASP A 4 65.04 -12.89 -13.18
N GLU A 5 64.62 -12.75 -14.43
CA GLU A 5 63.22 -12.66 -14.88
C GLU A 5 62.58 -14.06 -15.01
N CYS A 6 61.29 -14.22 -14.67
CA CYS A 6 60.49 -15.30 -15.28
C CYS A 6 58.99 -14.97 -15.30
N ALA A 7 58.45 -14.85 -16.51
CA ALA A 7 57.03 -14.59 -16.74
C ALA A 7 56.20 -15.89 -16.77
N SER A 8 54.90 -15.78 -16.48
CA SER A 8 53.90 -16.74 -16.96
C SER A 8 52.59 -16.04 -17.29
N ILE A 9 52.37 -15.87 -18.59
CA ILE A 9 51.10 -15.46 -19.19
C ILE A 9 50.12 -16.62 -19.05
N HIS A 10 48.85 -16.38 -18.68
CA HIS A 10 47.73 -17.20 -19.19
C HIS A 10 46.40 -16.43 -19.29
N GLN A 11 45.92 -16.33 -20.52
CA GLN A 11 44.51 -16.26 -20.97
C GLN A 11 43.66 -15.02 -20.63
N ILE A 12 43.44 -14.21 -21.68
CA ILE A 12 42.45 -13.12 -21.73
C ILE A 12 41.05 -13.73 -21.94
N THR A 13 40.07 -13.37 -21.11
CA THR A 13 38.65 -13.66 -21.33
C THR A 13 37.91 -12.37 -21.73
N PRO A 14 37.06 -12.37 -22.78
CA PRO A 14 36.39 -11.15 -23.23
C PRO A 14 35.39 -10.60 -22.21
N ALA A 15 35.31 -9.28 -22.13
CA ALA A 15 34.50 -8.57 -21.14
C ALA A 15 32.98 -8.78 -21.37
N ARG A 16 32.24 -9.08 -20.29
CA ARG A 16 30.78 -8.90 -20.29
C ARG A 16 30.44 -7.40 -20.35
N PRO A 17 29.35 -7.00 -21.03
CA PRO A 17 28.91 -5.61 -21.05
C PRO A 17 28.62 -5.11 -19.63
N ARG A 18 29.37 -4.10 -19.17
CA ARG A 18 29.01 -3.37 -17.95
C ARG A 18 27.76 -2.53 -18.26
N HIS A 19 26.61 -3.00 -17.83
CA HIS A 19 25.43 -2.13 -17.70
C HIS A 19 25.82 -0.90 -16.87
N ARG A 20 25.38 0.28 -17.32
CA ARG A 20 25.67 1.58 -16.70
C ARG A 20 25.45 1.49 -15.18
N ALA A 21 26.50 1.79 -14.41
CA ALA A 21 26.36 1.95 -12.98
C ALA A 21 25.45 3.15 -12.69
N ILE A 22 24.25 2.89 -12.18
CA ILE A 22 23.43 3.93 -11.55
C ILE A 22 24.10 4.21 -10.20
N THR A 23 24.62 5.42 -10.03
CA THR A 23 25.23 5.89 -8.79
C THR A 23 24.21 5.83 -7.65
N ARG A 24 24.24 4.77 -6.85
CA ARG A 24 23.54 4.74 -5.57
C ARG A 24 24.25 5.69 -4.61
N VAL A 25 23.63 6.85 -4.37
CA VAL A 25 24.03 7.73 -3.27
C VAL A 25 23.78 6.98 -1.96
N CYS A 26 24.85 6.59 -1.28
CA CYS A 26 24.77 5.98 0.04
C CYS A 26 24.38 7.05 1.06
N VAL A 27 23.07 7.19 1.31
CA VAL A 27 22.58 7.89 2.49
C VAL A 27 22.73 6.95 3.69
N ILE A 28 23.83 7.11 4.43
CA ILE A 28 23.95 6.55 5.77
C ILE A 28 22.96 7.32 6.64
N SER A 29 21.96 6.63 7.18
CA SER A 29 21.01 7.18 8.15
C SER A 29 20.50 6.05 9.02
N ASP A 30 20.88 6.08 10.28
CA ASP A 30 20.48 5.14 11.32
C ASP A 30 19.00 5.35 11.71
N ASP A 31 18.08 4.86 10.88
CA ASP A 31 16.64 4.88 11.14
C ASP A 31 16.08 3.43 11.19
N PRO A 32 15.77 2.90 12.39
CA PRO A 32 15.48 1.48 12.60
C PRO A 32 14.04 1.08 12.21
N GLN A 33 13.56 1.52 11.04
CA GLN A 33 12.17 1.26 10.63
C GLN A 33 11.95 0.95 9.13
N LYS A 34 12.96 0.42 8.42
CA LYS A 34 12.88 0.13 6.97
C LYS A 34 12.65 -1.33 6.54
N ASP A 35 12.61 -2.29 7.47
CA ASP A 35 12.46 -3.72 7.15
C ASP A 35 10.99 -4.21 7.17
N GLU A 36 10.11 -3.56 6.40
CA GLU A 36 8.85 -4.20 5.97
C GLU A 36 8.71 -4.07 4.45
N SER A 37 9.22 -5.09 3.74
CA SER A 37 9.15 -5.22 2.28
C SER A 37 7.70 -5.12 1.76
N PRO A 38 7.46 -4.50 0.59
CA PRO A 38 6.18 -4.60 -0.10
C PRO A 38 5.83 -6.07 -0.35
N SER A 39 4.60 -6.46 -0.05
CA SER A 39 4.09 -7.80 -0.37
C SER A 39 3.86 -7.95 -1.88
N GLU A 40 4.47 -8.96 -2.51
CA GLU A 40 4.42 -9.23 -3.96
C GLU A 40 3.05 -9.70 -4.51
N LEU A 41 1.95 -9.29 -3.87
CA LEU A 41 0.57 -9.55 -4.32
C LEU A 41 -0.12 -8.30 -4.89
N ASP A 42 0.54 -7.15 -4.81
CA ASP A 42 0.12 -5.92 -5.50
C ASP A 42 0.43 -6.03 -7.00
N ASN A 43 -0.36 -6.85 -7.71
CA ASN A 43 -0.46 -6.76 -9.17
C ASN A 43 -1.10 -5.41 -9.52
N ASP A 44 -0.24 -4.41 -9.73
CA ASP A 44 -0.65 -3.07 -10.10
C ASP A 44 -0.99 -3.01 -11.59
N ASP A 45 -2.23 -2.61 -11.92
CA ASP A 45 -2.74 -2.42 -13.29
C ASP A 45 -2.05 -1.21 -14.01
N GLY A 46 -0.86 -0.78 -13.56
CA GLY A 46 -0.14 0.40 -14.05
C GLY A 46 -0.84 1.73 -13.80
N LYS A 47 -1.87 1.76 -12.93
CA LYS A 47 -2.65 2.96 -12.64
C LYS A 47 -2.03 3.77 -11.52
N GLU A 48 -1.78 5.05 -11.81
CA GLU A 48 -1.22 6.01 -10.85
C GLU A 48 -2.10 6.12 -9.59
N SER A 49 -1.45 6.05 -8.42
CA SER A 49 -2.07 6.17 -7.12
C SER A 49 -2.25 7.65 -6.76
N LEU A 50 -3.49 8.11 -6.65
CA LEU A 50 -3.79 9.45 -6.12
C LEU A 50 -3.68 9.49 -4.59
N TYR A 51 -3.92 8.35 -3.93
CA TYR A 51 -3.64 8.12 -2.53
C TYR A 51 -3.17 6.68 -2.35
N GLU A 52 -2.17 6.45 -1.50
CA GLU A 52 -1.82 5.10 -1.09
C GLU A 52 -1.35 5.05 0.37
N ASP A 53 -1.82 4.06 1.10
CA ASP A 53 -1.32 3.67 2.40
C ASP A 53 -1.27 2.14 2.54
N ARG A 54 -0.86 1.63 3.70
CA ARG A 54 -0.70 0.19 3.95
C ARG A 54 -1.95 -0.66 3.66
N PHE A 55 -3.14 -0.09 3.84
CA PHE A 55 -4.41 -0.84 3.79
C PHE A 55 -5.36 -0.37 2.69
N CYS A 56 -5.06 0.73 1.99
CA CYS A 56 -5.78 1.10 0.78
C CYS A 56 -4.96 1.86 -0.27
N LYS A 57 -5.35 1.71 -1.54
CA LYS A 57 -4.91 2.54 -2.68
C LYS A 57 -6.15 3.17 -3.33
N VAL A 58 -6.08 4.45 -3.70
CA VAL A 58 -7.12 5.17 -4.46
C VAL A 58 -6.54 5.56 -5.82
N THR A 59 -7.30 5.27 -6.87
CA THR A 59 -7.03 5.63 -8.26
C THR A 59 -8.19 6.48 -8.79
N GLU A 60 -8.10 6.96 -10.02
CA GLU A 60 -9.19 7.72 -10.68
C GLU A 60 -10.53 6.96 -10.79
N THR A 61 -10.46 5.62 -10.83
CA THR A 61 -11.62 4.77 -11.09
C THR A 61 -12.03 3.92 -9.89
N ASP A 62 -11.10 3.56 -8.99
CA ASP A 62 -11.30 2.54 -7.97
C ASP A 62 -10.59 2.86 -6.65
N ILE A 63 -11.19 2.41 -5.54
CA ILE A 63 -10.54 2.19 -4.25
C ILE A 63 -10.21 0.70 -4.15
N PHE A 64 -8.97 0.39 -3.85
CA PHE A 64 -8.49 -0.94 -3.52
C PHE A 64 -8.27 -1.01 -2.01
N VAL A 65 -8.89 -1.98 -1.35
CA VAL A 65 -8.71 -2.26 0.07
C VAL A 65 -7.79 -3.49 0.18
N LYS A 66 -6.57 -3.28 0.68
CA LYS A 66 -5.54 -4.33 0.81
C LYS A 66 -5.84 -5.21 2.03
N CYS A 67 -5.34 -6.45 2.02
CA CYS A 67 -5.53 -7.41 3.13
C CYS A 67 -7.02 -7.62 3.51
N TYR A 68 -7.91 -7.67 2.52
CA TYR A 68 -9.35 -7.65 2.78
C TYR A 68 -9.95 -9.04 3.00
N TYR A 69 -9.81 -9.94 2.03
CA TYR A 69 -10.46 -11.25 2.11
C TYR A 69 -9.64 -12.24 2.95
N PHE A 70 -10.25 -12.72 4.03
CA PHE A 70 -9.74 -13.84 4.82
C PHE A 70 -9.83 -15.16 4.04
N PRO A 71 -8.88 -16.10 4.16
CA PRO A 71 -7.65 -16.04 4.95
C PRO A 71 -6.42 -15.52 4.19
N CYS A 72 -6.51 -15.33 2.86
CA CYS A 72 -5.34 -15.08 2.01
C CYS A 72 -4.87 -13.61 1.97
N GLY A 73 -5.65 -12.67 2.51
CA GLY A 73 -5.31 -11.25 2.46
C GLY A 73 -5.44 -10.62 1.08
N SER A 74 -6.18 -11.24 0.15
CA SER A 74 -6.37 -10.65 -1.18
C SER A 74 -7.19 -9.35 -1.11
N GLN A 75 -6.94 -8.46 -2.07
CA GLN A 75 -7.53 -7.12 -2.08
C GLN A 75 -8.99 -7.11 -2.55
N ALA A 76 -9.78 -6.18 -2.00
CA ALA A 76 -11.10 -5.85 -2.52
C ALA A 76 -11.04 -4.58 -3.37
N ARG A 77 -11.41 -4.71 -4.66
CA ARG A 77 -11.65 -3.58 -5.56
C ARG A 77 -13.06 -3.02 -5.39
N ILE A 78 -13.18 -1.70 -5.32
CA ILE A 78 -14.41 -0.92 -5.21
C ILE A 78 -14.37 0.19 -6.27
N PRO A 79 -15.01 0.02 -7.44
CA PRO A 79 -15.18 1.11 -8.39
C PRO A 79 -15.89 2.28 -7.72
N LEU A 80 -15.35 3.48 -7.89
CA LEU A 80 -15.88 4.72 -7.29
C LEU A 80 -17.32 5.01 -7.77
N GLN A 81 -17.71 4.50 -8.94
CA GLN A 81 -19.09 4.61 -9.47
C GLN A 81 -20.10 3.75 -8.68
N ASP A 82 -19.64 2.69 -8.01
CA ASP A 82 -20.52 1.79 -7.26
C ASP A 82 -20.74 2.26 -5.81
N ILE A 83 -20.01 3.29 -5.35
CA ILE A 83 -20.10 3.82 -3.98
C ILE A 83 -21.40 4.60 -3.80
N LYS A 84 -22.29 4.09 -2.95
CA LYS A 84 -23.55 4.73 -2.55
C LYS A 84 -23.38 5.70 -1.39
N SER A 85 -22.47 5.39 -0.47
CA SER A 85 -22.13 6.27 0.66
C SER A 85 -20.79 5.90 1.26
N LEU A 86 -20.03 6.88 1.71
CA LEU A 86 -18.76 6.72 2.41
C LEU A 86 -18.80 7.52 3.72
N ARG A 87 -18.38 6.91 4.83
CA ARG A 87 -18.26 7.54 6.15
C ARG A 87 -16.80 7.46 6.62
N ILE A 88 -16.29 8.55 7.21
CA ILE A 88 -14.97 8.62 7.82
C ILE A 88 -15.13 9.05 9.28
N GLN A 89 -14.62 8.25 10.21
CA GLN A 89 -14.69 8.49 11.65
C GLN A 89 -13.30 8.31 12.27
N ALA A 90 -12.93 9.14 13.24
CA ALA A 90 -11.70 8.93 13.99
C ALA A 90 -11.82 7.64 14.82
N GLN A 91 -10.72 6.88 14.95
CA GLN A 91 -10.72 5.75 15.88
C GLN A 91 -10.80 6.27 17.32
N THR A 92 -11.76 5.73 18.06
CA THR A 92 -11.93 5.87 19.51
C THR A 92 -12.06 4.47 20.12
N ASP A 93 -12.00 4.33 21.44
CA ASP A 93 -12.17 3.01 22.08
C ASP A 93 -13.55 2.39 21.74
N GLU A 94 -14.58 3.24 21.68
CA GLU A 94 -15.96 2.93 21.30
C GLU A 94 -16.15 2.66 19.79
N CYS A 95 -15.24 3.17 18.95
CA CYS A 95 -15.27 3.04 17.49
C CYS A 95 -13.91 2.53 16.97
N SER A 96 -13.46 1.41 17.53
CA SER A 96 -12.27 0.71 17.05
C SER A 96 -12.64 -0.27 15.94
N SER A 97 -11.81 -0.35 14.90
CA SER A 97 -11.94 -1.44 13.92
C SER A 97 -11.58 -2.77 14.58
N ILE A 98 -12.29 -3.84 14.20
CA ILE A 98 -11.87 -5.19 14.59
C ILE A 98 -10.60 -5.59 13.83
N ALA A 99 -9.91 -6.65 14.30
CA ALA A 99 -8.63 -7.04 13.71
C ALA A 99 -8.73 -7.57 12.27
N TRP A 100 -9.83 -8.27 11.92
CA TRP A 100 -10.18 -8.73 10.57
C TRP A 100 -11.63 -9.24 10.55
N GLY A 101 -12.29 -9.23 9.39
CA GLY A 101 -13.55 -9.98 9.18
C GLY A 101 -14.78 -9.20 9.59
N SER A 102 -15.80 -9.86 10.16
CA SER A 102 -16.96 -9.19 10.76
C SER A 102 -17.27 -9.76 12.15
N VAL A 103 -18.04 -9.00 12.93
CA VAL A 103 -18.61 -9.41 14.23
C VAL A 103 -20.14 -9.36 14.19
N ASP A 104 -20.72 -8.53 13.31
CA ASP A 104 -22.16 -8.28 13.20
C ASP A 104 -22.76 -8.69 11.84
N ASP A 105 -21.94 -9.22 10.92
CA ASP A 105 -22.21 -9.47 9.50
C ASP A 105 -22.68 -8.22 8.71
N VAL A 106 -22.65 -7.03 9.32
CA VAL A 106 -23.00 -5.75 8.69
C VAL A 106 -21.75 -5.09 8.12
N ILE A 107 -20.64 -5.06 8.86
CA ILE A 107 -19.39 -4.46 8.41
C ILE A 107 -18.29 -5.51 8.34
N TRP A 108 -17.74 -5.70 7.15
CA TRP A 108 -16.60 -6.58 6.92
C TRP A 108 -15.34 -5.74 6.76
N TRP A 109 -14.44 -5.87 7.74
CA TRP A 109 -13.21 -5.10 7.92
C TRP A 109 -12.00 -5.77 7.28
N ALA A 110 -11.13 -4.96 6.66
CA ALA A 110 -9.78 -5.36 6.29
C ALA A 110 -8.92 -5.72 7.51
N PHE A 111 -7.85 -6.49 7.29
CA PHE A 111 -6.91 -6.85 8.36
C PHE A 111 -6.13 -5.64 8.89
N ASP A 112 -6.29 -5.31 10.17
CA ASP A 112 -5.55 -4.24 10.83
C ASP A 112 -5.11 -4.61 12.26
N SER A 113 -4.15 -5.53 12.34
CA SER A 113 -3.51 -5.91 13.61
C SER A 113 -2.57 -4.84 14.19
N LYS A 114 -2.03 -3.92 13.37
CA LYS A 114 -0.91 -3.04 13.75
C LYS A 114 -1.33 -1.62 14.13
N ARG A 115 -2.46 -1.08 13.64
CA ARG A 115 -2.91 0.27 14.01
C ARG A 115 -3.73 0.27 15.30
N ARG A 116 -4.49 -0.79 15.57
CA ARG A 116 -5.22 -1.01 16.84
C ARG A 116 -4.31 -0.92 18.09
N LEU A 117 -3.01 -1.19 17.95
CA LEU A 117 -2.02 -1.17 19.03
C LEU A 117 -1.27 0.15 19.20
N ARG A 118 -1.64 1.22 18.47
CA ARG A 118 -0.86 2.47 18.40
C ARG A 118 -1.77 3.68 18.57
N ALA A 119 -1.46 4.55 19.54
CA ALA A 119 -2.17 5.80 19.84
C ALA A 119 -2.00 6.92 18.78
N LYS A 120 -1.89 6.57 17.48
CA LYS A 120 -1.88 7.54 16.38
C LYS A 120 -3.32 7.76 15.89
N PRO A 121 -3.66 8.96 15.38
CA PRO A 121 -5.02 9.32 14.98
C PRO A 121 -5.39 8.69 13.62
N TYR A 122 -5.51 7.36 13.59
CA TYR A 122 -6.08 6.64 12.45
C TYR A 122 -7.58 6.92 12.35
N CYS A 123 -8.11 6.84 11.13
CA CYS A 123 -9.54 6.95 10.90
C CYS A 123 -10.08 5.65 10.29
N ASN A 124 -11.25 5.23 10.75
CA ASN A 124 -12.06 4.22 10.10
C ASN A 124 -12.74 4.82 8.86
N VAL A 125 -12.74 4.07 7.76
CA VAL A 125 -13.53 4.34 6.56
C VAL A 125 -14.51 3.20 6.41
N VAL A 126 -15.79 3.52 6.25
CA VAL A 126 -16.86 2.55 5.99
C VAL A 126 -17.55 2.93 4.69
N ILE A 127 -17.56 2.01 3.73
CA ILE A 127 -18.14 2.18 2.40
C ILE A 127 -19.35 1.28 2.23
N ARG A 128 -20.45 1.85 1.72
CA ARG A 128 -21.55 1.11 1.12
C ARG A 128 -21.42 1.22 -0.40
N GLU A 129 -21.32 0.09 -1.09
CA GLU A 129 -21.34 0.03 -2.55
C GLU A 129 -22.58 -0.72 -3.09
N THR A 130 -22.68 -0.85 -4.41
CA THR A 130 -23.79 -1.55 -5.07
C THR A 130 -23.68 -3.07 -5.06
N ARG A 131 -22.45 -3.61 -5.12
CA ARG A 131 -22.22 -5.02 -5.50
C ARG A 131 -22.11 -5.99 -4.32
N ARG A 132 -21.78 -5.51 -3.12
CA ARG A 132 -21.72 -6.31 -1.88
C ARG A 132 -22.94 -6.04 -0.99
N PRO A 133 -23.51 -7.07 -0.33
CA PRO A 133 -24.64 -6.88 0.58
C PRO A 133 -24.23 -6.27 1.93
N TYR A 134 -22.97 -6.44 2.34
CA TYR A 134 -22.36 -5.90 3.55
C TYR A 134 -21.56 -4.62 3.26
N LEU A 135 -21.25 -3.87 4.33
CA LEU A 135 -20.39 -2.68 4.28
C LEU A 135 -18.91 -3.07 4.28
N VAL A 136 -18.09 -2.29 3.57
CA VAL A 136 -16.64 -2.49 3.51
C VAL A 136 -15.96 -1.54 4.50
N GLY A 137 -15.32 -2.09 5.54
CA GLY A 137 -14.54 -1.35 6.52
C GLY A 137 -13.03 -1.44 6.29
N PHE A 138 -12.31 -0.35 6.46
CA PHE A 138 -10.84 -0.32 6.52
C PHE A 138 -10.37 0.93 7.27
N THR A 139 -9.05 1.08 7.45
CA THR A 139 -8.47 2.23 8.17
C THR A 139 -7.54 3.02 7.28
N ILE A 140 -7.45 4.33 7.53
CA ILE A 140 -6.55 5.26 6.84
C ILE A 140 -5.67 6.01 7.85
N ARG A 141 -4.44 6.35 7.44
CA ARG A 141 -3.52 7.17 8.28
C ARG A 141 -3.71 8.67 8.09
N ASP A 142 -3.86 9.12 6.85
CA ASP A 142 -4.01 10.55 6.55
C ASP A 142 -5.42 10.82 6.02
N ARG A 143 -6.28 11.30 6.93
CA ARG A 143 -7.65 11.69 6.64
C ARG A 143 -7.73 12.87 5.69
N LYS A 144 -6.87 13.88 5.85
CA LYS A 144 -6.96 15.14 5.08
C LYS A 144 -6.60 14.90 3.62
N ASN A 145 -5.52 14.15 3.37
CA ASN A 145 -5.13 13.79 2.01
C ASN A 145 -6.18 12.88 1.35
N PHE A 146 -6.68 11.86 2.06
CA PHE A 146 -7.73 10.97 1.55
C PHE A 146 -9.02 11.72 1.17
N GLU A 147 -9.51 12.62 2.04
CA GLU A 147 -10.67 13.46 1.74
C GLU A 147 -10.44 14.38 0.55
N ASN A 148 -9.24 14.98 0.42
CA ASN A 148 -8.92 15.87 -0.70
C ASN A 148 -8.93 15.13 -2.05
N VAL A 149 -8.36 13.92 -2.10
CA VAL A 149 -8.38 13.06 -3.30
C VAL A 149 -9.82 12.70 -3.67
N LEU A 150 -10.66 12.31 -2.72
CA LEU A 150 -12.07 12.01 -2.99
C LEU A 150 -12.86 13.24 -3.49
N ARG A 151 -12.63 14.43 -2.91
CA ARG A 151 -13.25 15.68 -3.38
C ARG A 151 -12.84 16.02 -4.82
N HIS A 152 -11.55 15.86 -5.14
CA HIS A 152 -11.03 16.10 -6.49
C HIS A 152 -11.70 15.17 -7.52
N LEU A 153 -11.83 13.88 -7.20
CA LEU A 153 -12.48 12.89 -8.05
C LEU A 153 -14.00 13.11 -8.20
N GLN A 154 -14.67 13.65 -7.18
CA GLN A 154 -16.06 14.08 -7.29
C GLN A 154 -16.19 15.30 -8.21
N SER A 155 -15.27 16.26 -8.13
CA SER A 155 -15.28 17.46 -8.97
C SER A 155 -15.14 17.12 -10.46
N ILE A 156 -14.27 16.18 -10.82
CA ILE A 156 -14.04 15.75 -12.21
C ILE A 156 -15.27 15.04 -12.82
N ARG A 157 -16.11 14.41 -11.99
CA ARG A 157 -17.29 13.65 -12.44
C ARG A 157 -18.56 14.48 -12.63
N ILE A 158 -18.49 15.78 -12.31
CA ILE A 158 -19.61 16.72 -12.39
C ILE A 158 -19.38 17.79 -13.49
N SER A 159 -18.17 17.83 -14.07
CA SER A 159 -17.78 18.65 -15.23
C SER A 159 -17.90 17.90 -16.54
#